data_AF-A0A8S4GYS0-F1
#
_entry.id   AF-A0A8S4GYS0-F1
#
_cell.length_a   1.000
_cell.length_b   1.000
_cell.length_c   1.000
_cell.angle_alpha   90.00
_cell.angle_beta   90.00
_cell.angle_gamma   90.00
#
_symmetry.space_group_name_H-M   'P 1'
#
loop_
_entity.id
_entity.type
_entity.pdbx_description
1 polymer ?
#
loop_
_entity_poly.entity_id
_entity_poly.type
_entity_poly.pdbx_seq_one_letter_code
_entity_poly.pdbx_strand_id
1 'polypeptide(L)'
;MQADDAEEEEVGTAALAAAAVGLVANPLCYWSEFTLATTGSGLPPGPGGALGAAEGVSYLVVVGIVAWSLYVKVSTGKGLPPGPAGLLGAAEGLSYLALLGGIGAFAYTSLT
;
A
#
# COMPACT_ATOMS: atom_id res chain seq x y z
N MET A 1 1.92 12.24 33.50
CA MET A 1 1.79 11.62 32.17
C MET A 1 0.51 10.82 32.21
N GLN A 2 -0.50 11.27 31.45
CA GLN A 2 -1.85 10.69 31.40
C GLN A 2 -1.83 9.52 30.39
N ALA A 3 -2.67 8.49 30.58
CA ALA A 3 -2.67 7.32 29.68
C ALA A 3 -3.05 7.66 28.22
N ASP A 4 -3.97 8.60 28.02
CA ASP A 4 -4.38 9.09 26.69
C ASP A 4 -3.21 9.67 25.87
N ASP A 5 -2.27 10.36 26.51
CA ASP A 5 -1.11 10.97 25.81
C ASP A 5 -0.20 9.90 25.20
N ALA A 6 -0.08 8.73 25.86
CA ALA A 6 0.76 7.63 25.39
C ALA A 6 0.11 6.85 24.24
N GLU A 7 -1.21 6.67 24.27
CA GLU A 7 -1.94 6.03 23.16
C GLU A 7 -1.92 6.89 21.90
N GLU A 8 -2.06 8.22 22.01
CA GLU A 8 -1.92 9.12 20.85
C GLU A 8 -0.52 9.09 20.24
N GLU A 9 0.53 9.00 21.07
CA GLU A 9 1.92 8.93 20.60
C GLU A 9 2.21 7.57 19.91
N GLU A 10 1.66 6.47 20.44
CA GLU A 10 1.78 5.14 19.83
C GLU A 10 1.04 5.10 18.48
N VAL A 11 -0.19 5.62 18.42
CA VAL A 11 -0.95 5.75 17.17
C VAL A 11 -0.20 6.63 16.17
N GLY A 12 0.42 7.72 16.63
CA GLY A 12 1.26 8.58 15.80
C GLY A 12 2.47 7.85 15.22
N THR A 13 3.15 7.05 16.03
CA THR A 13 4.32 6.26 15.63
C THR A 13 3.95 5.15 14.65
N ALA A 14 2.88 4.40 14.94
CA ALA A 14 2.35 3.37 14.06
C ALA A 14 1.88 3.95 12.72
N ALA A 15 1.20 5.09 12.74
CA ALA A 15 0.75 5.78 11.54
C ALA A 15 1.93 6.26 10.68
N LEU A 16 2.98 6.79 11.31
CA LEU A 16 4.19 7.20 10.59
C LEU A 16 4.92 6.00 9.96
N ALA A 17 5.04 4.89 10.69
CA ALA A 17 5.67 3.67 10.19
C ALA A 17 4.88 3.08 9.01
N ALA A 18 3.55 2.98 9.14
CA ALA A 18 2.68 2.49 8.08
C ALA A 18 2.71 3.42 6.85
N ALA A 19 2.74 4.74 7.07
CA ALA A 19 2.90 5.71 6.00
C ALA A 19 4.24 5.54 5.28
N ALA A 20 5.35 5.40 6.01
CA ALA A 20 6.68 5.24 5.41
C ALA A 20 6.76 3.98 4.54
N VAL A 21 6.30 2.84 5.07
CA VAL A 21 6.31 1.57 4.32
C VAL A 21 5.35 1.63 3.14
N GLY A 22 4.15 2.20 3.32
CA GLY A 22 3.17 2.38 2.26
C GLY A 22 3.65 3.27 1.13
N LEU A 23 4.26 4.41 1.44
CA LEU A 23 4.78 5.36 0.43
C LEU A 23 5.96 4.79 -0.36
N VAL A 24 6.73 3.87 0.21
CA VAL A 24 7.80 3.14 -0.51
C VAL A 24 7.23 1.97 -1.31
N ALA A 25 6.25 1.24 -0.78
CA ALA A 25 5.65 0.09 -1.44
C ALA A 25 4.85 0.49 -2.70
N ASN A 26 4.11 1.60 -2.64
CA ASN A 26 3.24 2.04 -3.74
C ASN A 26 3.99 2.23 -5.08
N PRO A 27 5.10 2.98 -5.16
CA PRO A 27 5.90 3.09 -6.39
C PRO A 27 6.39 1.76 -6.95
N LEU A 28 6.78 0.81 -6.08
CA LEU A 28 7.23 -0.51 -6.51
C LEU A 28 6.06 -1.34 -7.08
N CYS A 29 4.90 -1.27 -6.43
CA CYS A 29 3.65 -1.89 -6.88
C CYS A 29 3.24 -1.34 -8.26
N TYR A 30 3.26 -0.02 -8.43
CA TYR A 30 2.93 0.62 -9.71
C TYR A 30 3.91 0.24 -10.83
N TRP A 31 5.20 0.13 -10.54
CA TRP A 31 6.18 -0.31 -11.54
C TRP A 31 5.91 -1.76 -11.96
N SER A 32 5.60 -2.64 -11.01
CA SER A 32 5.16 -4.00 -11.30
C SER A 32 3.91 -4.03 -12.18
N GLU A 33 2.85 -3.30 -11.81
CA GLU A 33 1.60 -3.24 -12.57
C GLU A 33 1.79 -2.71 -13.98
N PHE A 34 2.61 -1.67 -14.15
CA PHE A 34 2.96 -1.15 -15.47
C PHE A 34 3.72 -2.17 -16.31
N THR A 35 4.64 -2.91 -15.70
CA THR A 35 5.41 -3.96 -16.37
C THR A 35 4.49 -5.11 -16.77
N LEU A 36 3.55 -5.50 -15.90
CA LEU A 36 2.52 -6.49 -16.20
C LEU A 36 1.65 -6.05 -17.38
N ALA A 37 1.15 -4.82 -17.34
CA ALA A 37 0.29 -4.29 -18.39
C ALA A 37 0.99 -4.21 -19.76
N THR A 38 2.29 -3.93 -19.80
CA THR A 38 3.02 -3.70 -21.06
C THR A 38 3.78 -4.91 -21.58
N THR A 39 4.12 -5.87 -20.72
CA THR A 39 4.93 -7.05 -21.07
C THR A 39 4.22 -8.37 -20.85
N GLY A 40 3.11 -8.39 -20.09
CA GLY A 40 2.41 -9.60 -19.67
C GLY A 40 3.11 -10.37 -18.54
N SER A 41 4.15 -9.80 -17.92
CA SER A 41 4.90 -10.41 -16.81
C SER A 41 5.17 -9.39 -15.70
N GLY A 42 5.36 -9.88 -14.47
CA GLY A 42 5.82 -9.05 -13.34
C GLY A 42 7.28 -8.59 -13.50
N LEU A 43 7.82 -7.90 -12.50
CA LEU A 43 9.20 -7.44 -12.52
C LEU A 43 10.18 -8.62 -12.62
N PRO A 44 11.30 -8.47 -13.35
CA PRO A 44 12.36 -9.47 -13.31
C PRO A 44 12.83 -9.70 -11.87
N PRO A 45 13.09 -10.95 -11.46
CA PRO A 45 13.38 -11.27 -10.05
C PRO A 45 14.65 -10.60 -9.51
N GLY A 46 15.55 -10.15 -10.39
CA GLY A 46 16.83 -9.53 -10.03
C GLY A 46 17.83 -10.51 -9.41
N PRO A 47 19.04 -10.05 -9.06
CA PRO A 47 20.06 -10.90 -8.46
C PRO A 47 19.55 -11.54 -7.16
N GLY A 48 19.63 -12.88 -7.09
CA GLY A 48 19.17 -13.64 -5.92
C GLY A 48 17.66 -13.57 -5.64
N GLY A 49 16.84 -13.07 -6.58
CA GLY A 49 15.39 -12.94 -6.39
C GLY A 49 14.94 -11.75 -5.54
N ALA A 50 15.87 -10.84 -5.20
CA ALA A 50 15.59 -9.74 -4.28
C ALA A 50 14.50 -8.77 -4.79
N LEU A 51 14.48 -8.48 -6.10
CA LEU A 51 13.47 -7.58 -6.67
C LEU A 51 12.09 -8.22 -6.72
N GLY A 52 12.02 -9.51 -7.06
CA GLY A 52 10.75 -10.26 -7.01
C GLY A 52 10.21 -10.41 -5.58
N ALA A 53 11.09 -10.58 -4.59
CA ALA A 53 10.67 -10.57 -3.18
C ALA A 53 10.15 -9.20 -2.75
N ALA A 54 10.83 -8.12 -3.16
CA ALA A 54 10.39 -6.76 -2.87
C ALA A 54 9.05 -6.42 -3.55
N GLU A 55 8.85 -6.86 -4.79
CA GLU A 55 7.56 -6.78 -5.51
C GLU A 55 6.45 -7.47 -4.70
N GLY A 56 6.64 -8.73 -4.30
CA GLY A 56 5.66 -9.46 -3.50
C GLY A 56 5.35 -8.79 -2.15
N VAL A 57 6.37 -8.31 -1.43
CA VAL A 57 6.17 -7.56 -0.18
C VAL A 57 5.41 -6.26 -0.43
N SER A 58 5.68 -5.55 -1.53
CA SER A 58 4.98 -4.31 -1.85
C SER A 58 3.48 -4.53 -2.06
N TYR A 59 3.08 -5.62 -2.72
CA TYR A 59 1.68 -6.01 -2.85
C TYR A 59 1.04 -6.33 -1.49
N LEU A 60 1.75 -7.03 -0.60
CA LEU A 60 1.24 -7.32 0.75
C LEU A 60 1.02 -6.05 1.57
N VAL A 61 1.92 -5.06 1.45
CA VAL A 61 1.77 -3.76 2.12
C VAL A 61 0.55 -3.01 1.58
N VAL A 62 0.43 -2.90 0.24
CA VAL A 62 -0.70 -2.21 -0.41
C VAL A 62 -2.03 -2.85 0.00
N VAL A 63 -2.13 -4.18 -0.12
CA VAL A 63 -3.33 -4.92 0.29
C VAL A 63 -3.59 -4.79 1.79
N GLY A 64 -2.54 -4.81 2.62
CA GLY A 64 -2.66 -4.60 4.06
C GLY A 64 -3.23 -3.24 4.43
N ILE A 65 -2.75 -2.16 3.80
CA ILE A 65 -3.25 -0.79 4.01
C ILE A 65 -4.71 -0.69 3.55
N VAL A 66 -5.05 -1.23 2.37
CA VAL A 66 -6.44 -1.21 1.88
C VAL A 66 -7.36 -2.03 2.80
N ALA A 67 -6.94 -3.23 3.21
CA ALA A 67 -7.72 -4.07 4.10
C ALA A 67 -7.95 -3.39 5.47
N TRP A 68 -6.92 -2.73 6.02
CA TRP A 68 -7.04 -1.96 7.25
C TRP A 68 -7.98 -0.77 7.09
N SER A 69 -7.83 -0.01 6.01
CA SER A 69 -8.74 1.08 5.67
C SER A 69 -10.19 0.60 5.59
N LEU A 70 -10.45 -0.49 4.85
CA LEU A 70 -11.78 -1.07 4.73
C LEU A 70 -12.32 -1.52 6.08
N TYR A 71 -11.51 -2.17 6.92
CA TYR A 71 -11.90 -2.56 8.27
C TYR A 71 -12.34 -1.35 9.11
N VAL A 72 -11.52 -0.29 9.17
CA VAL A 72 -11.87 0.95 9.89
C VAL A 72 -13.11 1.61 9.28
N LYS A 73 -13.24 1.58 7.95
CA LYS A 73 -14.38 2.12 7.22
C LYS A 73 -15.67 1.42 7.56
N VAL A 74 -15.69 0.08 7.62
CA VAL A 74 -16.90 -0.66 7.97
C VAL A 74 -17.23 -0.56 9.46
N SER A 75 -16.22 -0.45 10.33
CA SER A 75 -16.43 -0.35 11.78
C SER A 75 -16.82 1.04 12.26
N THR A 76 -16.35 2.10 11.59
CA THR A 76 -16.47 3.49 12.09
C THR A 76 -17.12 4.46 11.10
N GLY A 77 -17.27 4.08 9.82
CA GLY A 77 -17.71 4.95 8.73
C GLY A 77 -16.63 5.88 8.16
N LYS A 78 -15.42 5.92 8.75
CA LYS A 78 -14.29 6.79 8.37
C LYS A 78 -13.14 5.99 7.77
N GLY A 79 -12.29 6.63 6.96
CA GLY A 79 -11.03 6.02 6.50
C GLY A 79 -9.99 5.93 7.62
N LEU A 80 -8.75 5.58 7.28
CA LEU A 80 -7.66 5.60 8.25
C LEU A 80 -7.46 7.02 8.80
N PRO A 81 -6.99 7.17 10.06
CA PRO A 81 -6.56 8.46 10.55
C PRO A 81 -5.46 9.00 9.61
N PRO A 82 -5.44 10.31 9.31
CA PRO A 82 -4.51 10.87 8.32
C PRO A 82 -3.03 10.70 8.71
N GLY A 83 -2.74 10.52 9.99
CA GLY A 83 -1.38 10.43 10.52
C GLY A 83 -0.62 11.76 10.47
N PRO A 84 0.65 11.79 10.94
CA PRO A 84 1.47 12.98 10.90
C PRO A 84 1.59 13.54 9.48
N ALA A 85 1.35 14.85 9.33
CA ALA A 85 1.33 15.56 8.04
C ALA A 85 0.40 14.97 6.95
N GLY A 86 -0.56 14.10 7.31
CA GLY A 86 -1.46 13.46 6.35
C GLY A 86 -0.84 12.30 5.55
N LEU A 87 0.35 11.83 5.93
CA LEU A 87 1.11 10.85 5.17
C LEU A 87 0.44 9.47 5.11
N LEU A 88 -0.26 9.05 6.18
CA LEU A 88 -0.98 7.77 6.17
C LEU A 88 -2.19 7.84 5.25
N GLY A 89 -2.90 8.97 5.24
CA GLY A 89 -4.00 9.20 4.28
C GLY A 89 -3.51 9.21 2.83
N ALA A 90 -2.33 9.78 2.56
CA ALA A 90 -1.71 9.71 1.24
C ALA A 90 -1.34 8.27 0.84
N ALA A 91 -0.74 7.50 1.77
CA ALA A 91 -0.41 6.10 1.56
C ALA A 91 -1.67 5.25 1.32
N GLU A 92 -2.76 5.51 2.04
CA GLU A 92 -4.08 4.89 1.84
C GLU A 92 -4.62 5.18 0.44
N GLY A 93 -4.67 6.45 0.03
CA GLY A 93 -5.17 6.85 -1.29
C GLY A 93 -4.37 6.25 -2.45
N LEU A 94 -3.04 6.25 -2.35
CA LEU A 94 -2.18 5.57 -3.32
C LEU A 94 -2.44 4.06 -3.32
N SER A 95 -2.61 3.44 -2.15
CA SER A 95 -2.84 1.98 -2.09
C SER A 95 -4.16 1.57 -2.75
N TYR A 96 -5.22 2.39 -2.64
CA TYR A 96 -6.45 2.17 -3.41
C TYR A 96 -6.23 2.34 -4.92
N LEU A 97 -5.42 3.33 -5.32
CA LEU A 97 -5.09 3.53 -6.73
C LEU A 97 -4.27 2.37 -7.29
N ALA A 98 -3.32 1.82 -6.52
CA ALA A 98 -2.56 0.62 -6.86
C ALA A 98 -3.49 -0.60 -6.97
N LEU A 99 -4.40 -0.80 -6.02
CA LEU A 99 -5.37 -1.90 -6.12
C LEU A 99 -6.22 -1.81 -7.40
N LEU A 100 -6.74 -0.64 -7.73
CA LEU A 100 -7.49 -0.42 -8.97
C LEU A 100 -6.59 -0.56 -10.21
N GLY A 101 -5.36 -0.08 -10.13
CA GLY A 101 -4.32 -0.21 -11.15
C GLY A 101 -4.00 -1.66 -11.45
N GLY A 102 -3.76 -2.48 -10.43
CA GLY A 102 -3.51 -3.92 -10.56
C GLY A 102 -4.70 -4.69 -11.14
N ILE A 103 -5.92 -4.39 -10.71
CA ILE A 103 -7.14 -4.94 -11.34
C ILE A 103 -7.19 -4.55 -12.82
N GLY A 104 -6.92 -3.29 -13.14
CA GLY A 104 -6.90 -2.78 -14.51
C GLY A 104 -5.81 -3.41 -15.37
N ALA A 105 -4.58 -3.53 -14.86
CA ALA A 105 -3.44 -4.15 -15.52
C ALA A 105 -3.72 -5.63 -15.81
N PHE A 106 -4.21 -6.38 -14.81
CA PHE A 106 -4.60 -7.77 -15.01
C PHE A 106 -5.71 -7.93 -16.04
N ALA A 107 -6.75 -7.09 -15.97
CA ALA A 107 -7.83 -7.11 -16.94
C ALA A 107 -7.34 -6.78 -18.36
N TYR A 108 -6.49 -5.76 -18.51
CA TYR A 108 -5.89 -5.38 -19.78
C TYR A 108 -5.08 -6.54 -20.38
N THR A 109 -4.14 -7.10 -19.61
CA THR A 109 -3.32 -8.24 -20.05
C THR A 109 -4.16 -9.49 -20.37
N SER A 110 -5.28 -9.70 -19.70
CA SER A 110 -6.17 -10.84 -19.97
C SER A 110 -6.99 -10.69 -21.26
N LEU A 111 -7.06 -9.48 -21.83
CA LEU A 111 -7.87 -9.14 -23.00
C LEU A 111 -7.06 -8.94 -24.29
N THR A 112 -5.72 -8.95 -24.19
CA THR A 112 -4.78 -8.70 -25.30
C THR A 112 -3.87 -9.89 -25.54
#